data_AF-A0A3P1CPH8-F1
#
_entry.id   AF-A0A3P1CPH8-F1
#
_cell.length_a   1.000
_cell.length_b   1.000
_cell.length_c   1.000
_cell.angle_alpha   90.00
_cell.angle_beta   90.00
_cell.angle_gamma   90.00
#
_symmetry.space_group_name_H-M   'P 1'
#
loop_
_entity.id
_entity.type
_entity.pdbx_description
1 polymer ?
#
loop_
_entity_poly.entity_id
_entity_poly.type
_entity_poly.pdbx_seq_one_letter_code
_entity_poly.pdbx_strand_id
1 'polypeptide(L)'
;MMDKYLCPESYFFCFLYPALMNNYVHLLFGLLAGLLAVQPEFSFIAESHTTAVAHRETSEPKVQVDKQYNHFFIRYDGWNGGDGVYSTLLPNGRIVWTFGDTFLGLVKPDRTRLPDQNVMVRNSVMVQTGETFDSIKTLNQGASTTNSAQTFFTHAKQKGGKDWYWPLDATVYAGKLQVLLSHIQKTGSGAWDFKNASIDIAICSPTTGTFEKIIANKYQGPWGYGGAVCEAADGYTYLYGVIHGNLTTNVVVARAPKGDLTGNWQY
;
A
#
# COMPACT_ATOMS: atom_id res chain seq x y z
N MET A 1 19.71 55.25 6.54
CA MET A 1 20.51 55.49 7.77
C MET A 1 19.51 55.84 8.86
N MET A 2 19.61 55.18 10.02
CA MET A 2 18.63 55.06 11.13
C MET A 2 17.71 53.82 11.12
N ASP A 3 17.94 53.04 12.18
CA ASP A 3 17.03 52.37 13.11
C ASP A 3 16.23 51.09 12.79
N LYS A 4 16.62 50.07 13.58
CA LYS A 4 15.82 49.11 14.38
C LYS A 4 14.93 48.10 13.66
N TYR A 5 15.38 46.83 13.69
CA TYR A 5 14.48 45.70 13.96
C TYR A 5 15.10 44.78 15.01
N LEU A 6 14.41 44.71 16.15
CA LEU A 6 14.54 43.70 17.18
C LEU A 6 13.74 42.45 16.75
N CYS A 7 14.30 41.29 17.07
CA CYS A 7 13.69 39.96 17.02
C CYS A 7 12.51 39.86 18.01
N PRO A 8 11.63 38.85 17.88
CA PRO A 8 11.84 37.67 18.73
C PRO A 8 11.53 36.29 18.11
N GLU A 9 12.42 35.36 18.45
CA GLU A 9 12.27 33.99 18.97
C GLU A 9 11.21 33.02 18.41
N SER A 10 11.70 31.89 17.89
CA SER A 10 11.22 30.55 18.25
C SER A 10 12.36 29.54 18.10
N TYR A 11 12.52 28.72 19.13
CA TYR A 11 13.73 27.99 19.48
C TYR A 11 13.96 26.73 18.63
N PHE A 12 15.17 26.61 18.09
CA PHE A 12 15.80 25.34 17.76
C PHE A 12 16.72 24.99 18.93
N PHE A 13 16.45 23.90 19.65
CA PHE A 13 17.40 23.37 20.63
C PHE A 13 17.61 21.88 20.41
N CYS A 14 18.79 21.57 19.88
CA CYS A 14 19.43 20.27 19.94
C CYS A 14 20.47 20.38 21.06
N PHE A 15 20.37 19.58 22.12
CA PHE A 15 21.45 19.42 23.08
C PHE A 15 21.51 17.97 23.59
N LEU A 16 22.65 17.33 23.30
CA LEU A 16 23.30 16.34 24.14
C LEU A 16 23.85 17.06 25.39
N TYR A 17 23.81 16.45 26.57
CA TYR A 17 24.95 16.39 27.49
C TYR A 17 24.82 15.17 28.43
N PRO A 18 25.95 14.57 28.88
CA PRO A 18 26.01 13.33 29.64
C PRO A 18 26.12 13.59 31.16
N ALA A 19 25.74 12.61 31.97
CA ALA A 19 26.14 12.54 33.37
C ALA A 19 26.36 11.08 33.79
N LEU A 20 27.53 10.88 34.41
CA LEU A 20 28.02 9.64 35.00
C LEU A 20 27.08 9.08 36.07
N MET A 21 26.98 7.76 36.16
CA MET A 21 27.07 7.05 37.44
C MET A 21 27.46 5.57 37.24
N ASN A 22 28.35 5.15 38.14
CA ASN A 22 29.04 3.87 38.26
C ASN A 22 28.12 2.63 38.28
N ASN A 23 28.62 1.50 37.77
CA ASN A 23 29.00 0.36 38.61
C ASN A 23 29.76 -0.72 37.81
N TYR A 24 31.01 -0.95 38.22
CA TYR A 24 31.71 -2.22 38.08
C TYR A 24 31.24 -3.20 39.17
N VAL A 25 31.67 -4.48 39.06
CA VAL A 25 31.67 -5.60 40.04
C VAL A 25 30.65 -6.71 39.67
N HIS A 26 30.94 -8.02 39.59
CA HIS A 26 32.15 -8.87 39.51
C HIS A 26 31.66 -10.29 39.10
N LEU A 27 32.53 -11.08 38.44
CA LEU A 27 32.52 -12.55 38.53
C LEU A 27 32.71 -13.00 39.99
N LEU A 28 32.06 -14.07 40.45
CA LEU A 28 32.76 -15.27 40.96
C LEU A 28 31.82 -16.38 41.50
N PHE A 29 32.30 -17.59 41.25
CA PHE A 29 32.00 -18.94 41.75
C PHE A 29 31.26 -19.13 43.08
N GLY A 30 30.46 -20.21 43.10
CA GLY A 30 30.12 -20.96 44.31
C GLY A 30 30.11 -22.46 44.02
N LEU A 31 31.15 -23.16 44.49
CA LEU A 31 31.21 -24.62 44.65
C LEU A 31 30.14 -25.05 45.66
N LEU A 32 29.43 -26.15 45.40
CA LEU A 32 28.85 -26.97 46.47
C LEU A 32 28.98 -28.46 46.12
N ALA A 33 29.61 -29.18 47.03
CA ALA A 33 29.85 -30.60 46.97
C ALA A 33 28.68 -31.41 47.55
N GLY A 34 28.46 -32.59 46.98
CA GLY A 34 27.97 -33.78 47.67
C GLY A 34 26.45 -33.93 47.79
N LEU A 35 25.88 -34.91 47.08
CA LEU A 35 25.24 -36.08 47.67
C LEU A 35 24.86 -37.08 46.57
N LEU A 36 25.37 -38.30 46.68
CA LEU A 36 25.00 -39.44 45.86
C LEU A 36 23.59 -39.90 46.25
N ALA A 37 22.63 -39.78 45.34
CA ALA A 37 21.38 -40.50 45.37
C ALA A 37 21.21 -41.20 44.02
N VAL A 38 21.37 -42.52 44.01
CA VAL A 38 21.07 -43.39 42.87
C VAL A 38 19.56 -43.32 42.63
N GLN A 39 19.15 -42.71 41.52
CA GLN A 39 17.76 -42.74 41.04
C GLN A 39 17.59 -43.95 40.10
N PRO A 40 16.44 -44.63 40.11
CA PRO A 40 16.22 -45.82 39.30
C PRO A 40 16.15 -45.45 37.81
N GLU A 41 16.81 -46.24 36.97
CA GLU A 41 16.76 -46.10 35.51
C GLU A 41 15.34 -46.38 35.00
N PHE A 42 14.61 -45.31 34.69
CA PHE A 42 13.43 -45.39 33.83
C PHE A 42 13.90 -45.36 32.38
N SER A 43 13.88 -46.51 31.72
CA SER A 43 14.13 -46.61 30.28
C SER A 43 12.92 -46.05 29.51
N PHE A 44 12.96 -44.77 29.16
CA PHE A 44 12.08 -44.22 28.12
C PHE A 44 12.67 -44.59 26.75
N ILE A 45 12.00 -45.47 26.01
CA ILE A 45 12.20 -45.57 24.57
C ILE A 45 11.56 -44.30 23.98
N ALA A 46 12.38 -43.30 23.68
CA ALA A 46 11.95 -42.18 22.86
C ALA A 46 11.82 -42.70 21.43
N GLU A 47 10.59 -42.97 20.97
CA GLU A 47 10.31 -43.06 19.55
C GLU A 47 10.61 -41.68 18.94
N SER A 48 11.77 -41.58 18.29
CA SER A 48 12.12 -40.39 17.53
C SER A 48 11.25 -40.35 16.26
N HIS A 49 10.04 -39.83 16.37
CA HIS A 49 9.32 -39.29 15.22
C HIS A 49 9.97 -37.96 14.81
N THR A 50 11.26 -38.01 14.46
CA THR A 50 11.91 -36.94 13.72
C THR A 50 11.44 -37.11 12.28
N THR A 51 10.25 -36.60 11.96
CA THR A 51 9.95 -36.27 10.57
C THR A 51 11.05 -35.32 10.12
N ALA A 52 11.96 -35.80 9.27
CA ALA A 52 12.96 -34.98 8.64
C ALA A 52 12.23 -33.79 8.03
N VAL A 53 12.45 -32.59 8.59
CA VAL A 53 12.06 -31.36 7.92
C VAL A 53 12.86 -31.37 6.63
N ALA A 54 12.18 -31.65 5.51
CA ALA A 54 12.80 -31.54 4.21
C ALA A 54 13.32 -30.10 4.10
N HIS A 55 14.65 -29.95 4.16
CA HIS A 55 15.27 -28.69 3.85
C HIS A 55 14.86 -28.37 2.41
N ARG A 56 13.95 -27.40 2.27
CA ARG A 56 13.60 -26.85 0.97
C ARG A 56 14.92 -26.32 0.41
N GLU A 57 15.44 -26.92 -0.66
CA GLU A 57 16.57 -26.34 -1.39
C GLU A 57 16.16 -24.93 -1.79
N THR A 58 16.65 -23.95 -1.05
CA THR A 58 16.44 -22.54 -1.37
C THR A 58 17.44 -22.21 -2.45
N SER A 59 17.04 -22.34 -3.72
CA SER A 59 17.76 -21.68 -4.79
C SER A 59 17.69 -20.17 -4.55
N GLU A 60 18.82 -19.49 -4.72
CA GLU A 60 18.86 -18.01 -4.69
C GLU A 60 17.79 -17.43 -5.64
N PRO A 61 17.05 -16.39 -5.23
CA PRO A 61 16.04 -15.80 -6.07
C PRO A 61 16.68 -15.19 -7.33
N LYS A 62 16.13 -15.52 -8.51
CA LYS A 62 16.53 -14.91 -9.78
C LYS A 62 15.66 -13.70 -10.04
N VAL A 63 16.30 -12.54 -10.23
CA VAL A 63 15.64 -11.29 -10.60
C VAL A 63 15.75 -11.08 -12.10
N GLN A 64 14.67 -10.64 -12.75
CA GLN A 64 14.65 -10.35 -14.18
C GLN A 64 13.83 -9.09 -14.48
N VAL A 65 14.21 -8.38 -15.55
CA VAL A 65 13.42 -7.27 -16.07
C VAL A 65 12.31 -7.83 -16.95
N ASP A 66 11.06 -7.53 -16.59
CA ASP A 66 9.91 -7.86 -17.43
C ASP A 66 9.80 -6.87 -18.60
N LYS A 67 10.44 -7.21 -19.71
CA LYS A 67 10.41 -6.38 -20.93
C LYS A 67 9.02 -6.31 -21.55
N GLN A 68 8.17 -7.31 -21.31
CA GLN A 68 6.82 -7.36 -21.88
C GLN A 68 5.91 -6.36 -21.17
N TYR A 69 5.90 -6.36 -19.83
CA TYR A 69 5.16 -5.37 -19.06
C TYR A 69 5.72 -3.95 -19.21
N ASN A 70 7.04 -3.80 -19.31
CA ASN A 70 7.62 -2.51 -19.69
C ASN A 70 7.06 -2.01 -21.02
N HIS A 71 6.96 -2.87 -22.03
CA HIS A 71 6.38 -2.51 -23.32
C HIS A 71 4.91 -2.10 -23.20
N PHE A 72 4.10 -2.83 -22.41
CA PHE A 72 2.69 -2.50 -22.19
C PHE A 72 2.47 -1.10 -21.60
N PHE A 73 3.39 -0.64 -20.74
CA PHE A 73 3.29 0.67 -20.09
C PHE A 73 4.08 1.80 -20.80
N ILE A 74 4.83 1.51 -21.87
CA ILE A 74 5.43 2.56 -22.72
C ILE A 74 4.42 2.97 -23.79
N ARG A 75 3.42 3.76 -23.39
CA ARG A 75 2.34 4.23 -24.27
C ARG A 75 2.58 5.65 -24.78
N TYR A 76 1.88 6.02 -25.86
CA TYR A 76 1.94 7.35 -26.48
C TYR A 76 0.59 8.08 -26.51
N ASP A 77 -0.48 7.42 -26.10
CA ASP A 77 -1.83 7.96 -25.99
C ASP A 77 -2.54 7.31 -24.79
N GLY A 78 -3.51 8.01 -24.20
CA GLY A 78 -4.22 7.56 -23.01
C GLY A 78 -3.32 7.64 -21.77
N TRP A 79 -3.36 6.59 -20.95
CA TRP A 79 -2.41 6.44 -19.84
C TRP A 79 -0.99 6.40 -20.36
N ASN A 80 -0.14 7.27 -19.81
CA ASN A 80 1.26 7.32 -20.21
C ASN A 80 2.25 7.43 -19.03
N GLY A 81 1.76 7.40 -17.79
CA GLY A 81 2.53 7.16 -16.57
C GLY A 81 1.73 7.49 -15.32
N GLY A 82 1.90 6.74 -14.24
CA GLY A 82 1.22 6.97 -12.97
C GLY A 82 1.89 6.23 -11.82
N ASP A 83 1.40 6.46 -10.60
CA ASP A 83 1.88 5.83 -9.37
C ASP A 83 0.85 4.83 -8.78
N GLY A 84 1.18 4.23 -7.63
CA GLY A 84 0.25 3.41 -6.85
C GLY A 84 -0.35 2.23 -7.64
N VAL A 85 0.48 1.50 -8.38
CA VAL A 85 0.04 0.48 -9.33
C VAL A 85 -0.39 -0.80 -8.61
N TYR A 86 -1.70 -1.07 -8.57
CA TYR A 86 -2.27 -2.32 -8.05
C TYR A 86 -2.94 -3.12 -9.18
N SER A 87 -2.91 -4.44 -9.07
CA SER A 87 -3.55 -5.36 -10.02
C SER A 87 -4.45 -6.36 -9.30
N THR A 88 -5.66 -6.56 -9.79
CA THR A 88 -6.61 -7.53 -9.24
C THR A 88 -7.13 -8.44 -10.34
N LEU A 89 -6.91 -9.75 -10.17
CA LEU A 89 -7.46 -10.76 -11.06
C LEU A 89 -8.97 -10.89 -10.84
N LEU A 90 -9.73 -10.82 -11.93
CA LEU A 90 -11.16 -11.01 -11.93
C LEU A 90 -11.52 -12.49 -12.20
N PRO A 91 -12.69 -12.97 -11.75
CA PRO A 91 -13.13 -14.36 -11.98
C PRO A 91 -13.20 -14.80 -13.44
N ASN A 92 -13.29 -13.85 -14.38
CA ASN A 92 -13.31 -14.12 -15.82
C ASN A 92 -11.93 -14.04 -16.50
N GLY A 93 -10.84 -14.01 -15.72
CA GLY A 93 -9.46 -14.04 -16.22
C GLY A 93 -8.91 -12.67 -16.66
N ARG A 94 -9.71 -11.62 -16.60
CA ARG A 94 -9.23 -10.24 -16.84
C ARG A 94 -8.56 -9.68 -15.60
N ILE A 95 -7.70 -8.69 -15.78
CA ILE A 95 -7.04 -7.99 -14.68
C ILE A 95 -7.50 -6.55 -14.67
N VAL A 96 -7.91 -6.04 -13.51
CA VAL A 96 -8.12 -4.61 -13.29
C VAL A 96 -6.86 -4.04 -12.70
N TRP A 97 -6.37 -2.96 -13.30
CA TRP A 97 -5.25 -2.19 -12.81
C TRP A 97 -5.76 -0.86 -12.28
N THR A 98 -5.36 -0.48 -11.08
CA THR A 98 -5.67 0.83 -10.51
C THR A 98 -4.38 1.58 -10.22
N PHE A 99 -4.43 2.88 -10.42
CA PHE A 99 -3.29 3.79 -10.28
C PHE A 99 -3.71 5.00 -9.45
N GLY A 100 -2.77 5.61 -8.72
CA GLY A 100 -2.95 6.93 -8.12
C GLY A 100 -2.71 8.04 -9.13
N ASP A 101 -1.96 9.08 -8.76
CA ASP A 101 -1.74 10.24 -9.63
C ASP A 101 -1.17 9.79 -10.98
N THR A 102 -1.88 10.13 -12.06
CA THR A 102 -1.66 9.58 -13.40
C THR A 102 -1.70 10.68 -14.45
N PHE A 103 -0.77 10.65 -15.39
CA PHE A 103 -0.83 11.41 -16.63
C PHE A 103 -1.66 10.68 -17.70
N LEU A 104 -2.71 11.35 -18.16
CA LEU A 104 -3.55 10.92 -19.28
C LEU A 104 -3.46 11.95 -20.42
N GLY A 105 -3.20 11.46 -21.63
CA GLY A 105 -3.07 12.30 -22.82
C GLY A 105 -2.04 11.78 -23.81
N LEU A 106 -1.47 12.69 -24.60
CA LEU A 106 -0.57 12.37 -25.71
C LEU A 106 0.92 12.51 -25.33
N VAL A 107 1.75 11.61 -25.85
CA VAL A 107 3.22 11.66 -25.75
C VAL A 107 3.82 11.74 -27.14
N LYS A 108 4.80 12.61 -27.31
CA LYS A 108 5.56 12.73 -28.56
C LYS A 108 6.43 11.49 -28.82
N PRO A 109 6.85 11.25 -30.08
CA PRO A 109 7.80 10.18 -30.40
C PRO A 109 9.11 10.23 -29.59
N ASP A 110 9.55 11.42 -29.18
CA ASP A 110 10.74 11.65 -28.35
C ASP A 110 10.52 11.44 -26.83
N ARG A 111 9.34 10.93 -26.43
CA ARG A 111 8.90 10.71 -25.05
C ARG A 111 8.55 11.97 -24.24
N THR A 112 8.50 13.14 -24.87
CA THR A 112 8.06 14.39 -24.22
C THR A 112 6.55 14.41 -23.98
N ARG A 113 6.11 14.84 -22.79
CA ARG A 113 4.71 15.19 -22.47
C ARG A 113 4.54 16.69 -22.53
N LEU A 114 3.54 17.15 -23.29
CA LEU A 114 3.19 18.57 -23.32
C LEU A 114 2.08 18.89 -22.31
N PRO A 115 2.19 19.99 -21.53
CA PRO A 115 1.18 20.39 -20.55
C PRO A 115 -0.21 20.66 -21.13
N ASP A 116 -0.28 21.12 -22.38
CA ASP A 116 -1.51 21.39 -23.11
C ASP A 116 -2.09 20.15 -23.80
N GLN A 117 -1.50 18.97 -23.58
CA GLN A 117 -1.97 17.70 -24.15
C GLN A 117 -2.10 16.59 -23.10
N ASN A 118 -1.78 16.87 -21.84
CA ASN A 118 -1.79 15.91 -20.75
C ASN A 118 -2.48 16.49 -19.52
N VAL A 119 -3.30 15.67 -18.87
CA VAL A 119 -3.91 15.98 -17.58
C VAL A 119 -3.32 15.07 -16.52
N MET A 120 -2.99 15.64 -15.36
CA MET A 120 -2.74 14.86 -14.16
C MET A 120 -4.07 14.59 -13.45
N VAL A 121 -4.56 13.36 -13.55
CA VAL A 121 -5.73 12.89 -12.80
C VAL A 121 -5.30 12.26 -11.48
N ARG A 122 -6.19 12.23 -10.48
CA ARG A 122 -5.86 11.73 -9.13
C ARG A 122 -5.86 10.22 -8.99
N ASN A 123 -6.46 9.54 -9.95
CA ASN A 123 -6.44 8.09 -10.09
C ASN A 123 -6.89 7.70 -11.48
N SER A 124 -6.44 6.54 -11.91
CA SER A 124 -6.88 5.94 -13.16
C SER A 124 -7.10 4.44 -13.03
N VAL A 125 -7.83 3.89 -13.99
CA VAL A 125 -8.14 2.46 -14.06
C VAL A 125 -7.85 1.96 -15.47
N MET A 126 -7.22 0.80 -15.58
CA MET A 126 -7.12 0.04 -16.81
C MET A 126 -7.73 -1.35 -16.64
N VAL A 127 -8.21 -1.92 -17.74
CA VAL A 127 -8.58 -3.34 -17.82
C VAL A 127 -7.65 -4.04 -18.80
N GLN A 128 -7.12 -5.19 -18.40
CA GLN A 128 -6.34 -6.10 -19.22
C GLN A 128 -7.17 -7.32 -19.57
N THR A 129 -7.29 -7.62 -20.86
CA THR A 129 -8.06 -8.76 -21.39
C THR A 129 -7.20 -9.86 -22.02
N GLY A 130 -5.88 -9.71 -21.95
CA GLY A 130 -4.90 -10.56 -22.64
C GLY A 130 -3.49 -10.00 -22.47
N GLU A 131 -2.50 -10.68 -23.04
CA GLU A 131 -1.08 -10.34 -22.88
C GLU A 131 -0.50 -9.69 -24.14
N THR A 132 -1.20 -8.65 -24.62
CA THR A 132 -0.76 -7.80 -25.73
C THR A 132 -0.93 -6.33 -25.37
N PHE A 133 -0.18 -5.45 -26.04
CA PHE A 133 -0.24 -4.00 -25.82
C PHE A 133 -1.67 -3.45 -25.95
N ASP A 134 -2.45 -3.93 -26.92
CA ASP A 134 -3.81 -3.46 -27.20
C ASP A 134 -4.88 -4.11 -26.29
N SER A 135 -4.52 -5.15 -25.55
CA SER A 135 -5.41 -5.79 -24.57
C SER A 135 -5.51 -5.01 -23.26
N ILE A 136 -4.74 -3.94 -23.08
CA ILE A 136 -4.76 -3.10 -21.88
C ILE A 136 -5.35 -1.74 -22.23
N LYS A 137 -6.51 -1.42 -21.66
CA LYS A 137 -7.29 -0.22 -22.00
C LYS A 137 -7.59 0.63 -20.79
N THR A 138 -7.32 1.94 -20.88
CA THR A 138 -7.72 2.94 -19.88
C THR A 138 -9.23 3.14 -19.90
N LEU A 139 -9.85 3.19 -18.71
CA LEU A 139 -11.30 3.37 -18.56
C LEU A 139 -11.72 4.79 -18.18
N ASN A 140 -10.76 5.67 -17.86
CA ASN A 140 -11.03 7.07 -17.57
C ASN A 140 -11.68 7.78 -18.76
N GLN A 141 -12.73 8.56 -18.50
CA GLN A 141 -13.37 9.37 -19.52
C GLN A 141 -12.39 10.40 -20.08
N GLY A 142 -12.36 10.57 -21.40
CA GLY A 142 -11.48 11.53 -22.07
C GLY A 142 -9.99 11.18 -22.04
N ALA A 143 -9.61 9.95 -21.65
CA ALA A 143 -8.20 9.57 -21.47
C ALA A 143 -7.33 9.81 -22.72
N SER A 144 -7.87 9.56 -23.91
CA SER A 144 -7.19 9.76 -25.21
C SER A 144 -7.55 11.08 -25.89
N THR A 145 -8.11 12.05 -25.15
CA THR A 145 -8.51 13.34 -25.70
C THR A 145 -7.84 14.46 -24.92
N THR A 146 -7.06 15.26 -25.63
CA THR A 146 -6.28 16.39 -25.12
C THR A 146 -7.06 17.21 -24.09
N ASN A 147 -6.50 17.34 -22.89
CA ASN A 147 -7.01 18.15 -21.77
C ASN A 147 -8.43 17.84 -21.30
N SER A 148 -8.98 16.66 -21.61
CA SER A 148 -10.36 16.30 -21.25
C SER A 148 -10.46 15.15 -20.25
N ALA A 149 -9.33 14.53 -19.91
CA ALA A 149 -9.31 13.34 -19.09
C ALA A 149 -9.80 13.61 -17.66
N GLN A 150 -10.60 12.68 -17.13
CA GLN A 150 -11.21 12.80 -15.80
C GLN A 150 -10.68 11.73 -14.84
N THR A 151 -10.56 12.09 -13.56
CA THR A 151 -10.30 11.14 -12.46
C THR A 151 -11.41 10.09 -12.41
N PHE A 152 -11.06 8.82 -12.18
CA PHE A 152 -12.01 7.71 -12.20
C PHE A 152 -12.88 7.65 -10.93
N PHE A 153 -12.23 7.53 -9.76
CA PHE A 153 -12.86 7.61 -8.45
C PHE A 153 -12.80 9.03 -7.92
N THR A 154 -13.96 9.68 -7.77
CA THR A 154 -14.02 11.06 -7.28
C THR A 154 -14.59 11.12 -5.86
N HIS A 155 -13.89 11.82 -4.98
CA HIS A 155 -14.45 12.14 -3.66
C HIS A 155 -15.48 13.26 -3.79
N ALA A 156 -16.55 13.22 -3.00
CA ALA A 156 -17.63 14.21 -3.08
C ALA A 156 -17.14 15.66 -2.88
N LYS A 157 -16.05 15.84 -2.12
CA LYS A 157 -15.40 17.14 -1.86
C LYS A 157 -14.30 17.51 -2.87
N GLN A 158 -14.03 16.67 -3.88
CA GLN A 158 -12.94 16.88 -4.84
C GLN A 158 -13.10 18.13 -5.71
N LYS A 159 -14.33 18.64 -5.93
CA LYS A 159 -14.55 19.88 -6.69
C LYS A 159 -13.81 21.10 -6.10
N GLY A 160 -13.44 21.06 -4.81
CA GLY A 160 -12.59 22.09 -4.20
C GLY A 160 -11.09 21.87 -4.38
N GLY A 161 -10.67 20.77 -5.02
CA GLY A 161 -9.27 20.34 -5.15
C GLY A 161 -8.58 19.97 -3.83
N LYS A 162 -9.37 19.84 -2.75
CA LYS A 162 -8.86 19.60 -1.39
C LYS A 162 -8.91 18.14 -0.97
N ASP A 163 -9.70 17.31 -1.65
CA ASP A 163 -9.87 15.92 -1.29
C ASP A 163 -9.83 15.07 -2.56
N TRP A 164 -9.17 13.92 -2.51
CA TRP A 164 -9.10 12.96 -3.62
C TRP A 164 -8.96 11.54 -3.10
N TYR A 165 -9.04 10.57 -4.01
CA TYR A 165 -8.77 9.17 -3.68
C TYR A 165 -7.52 8.67 -4.38
N TRP A 166 -6.68 7.96 -3.63
CA TRP A 166 -5.71 7.02 -4.18
C TRP A 166 -6.20 5.59 -3.96
N PRO A 167 -6.36 4.79 -5.03
CA PRO A 167 -6.64 3.37 -4.91
C PRO A 167 -5.53 2.64 -4.16
N LEU A 168 -5.95 1.65 -3.39
CA LEU A 168 -5.08 0.68 -2.73
C LEU A 168 -5.41 -0.71 -3.32
N ASP A 169 -5.19 -1.77 -2.53
CA ASP A 169 -5.50 -3.13 -2.95
C ASP A 169 -7.02 -3.39 -3.00
N ALA A 170 -7.41 -4.49 -3.64
CA ALA A 170 -8.80 -4.83 -3.90
C ALA A 170 -9.04 -6.35 -3.89
N THR A 171 -10.30 -6.73 -3.71
CA THR A 171 -10.75 -8.12 -3.90
C THR A 171 -12.08 -8.20 -4.66
N VAL A 172 -12.45 -9.38 -5.11
CA VAL A 172 -13.75 -9.67 -5.71
C VAL A 172 -14.61 -10.49 -4.74
N TYR A 173 -15.76 -9.96 -4.37
CA TYR A 173 -16.71 -10.62 -3.48
C TYR A 173 -18.15 -10.40 -3.94
N ALA A 174 -18.95 -11.47 -3.86
CA ALA A 174 -20.36 -11.48 -4.28
C ALA A 174 -20.59 -10.85 -5.68
N GLY A 175 -19.71 -11.14 -6.63
CA GLY A 175 -19.80 -10.62 -7.99
C GLY A 175 -19.51 -9.12 -8.11
N LYS A 176 -18.79 -8.53 -7.15
CA LYS A 176 -18.39 -7.12 -7.15
C LYS A 176 -16.89 -7.00 -6.89
N LEU A 177 -16.23 -6.13 -7.66
CA LEU A 177 -14.89 -5.69 -7.32
C LEU A 177 -15.00 -4.63 -6.21
N GLN A 178 -14.35 -4.89 -5.08
CA GLN A 178 -14.28 -4.00 -3.94
C GLN A 178 -12.86 -3.44 -3.84
N VAL A 179 -12.70 -2.16 -4.19
CA VAL A 179 -11.40 -1.47 -4.20
C VAL A 179 -11.28 -0.60 -2.95
N LEU A 180 -10.22 -0.77 -2.18
CA LEU A 180 -9.93 0.12 -1.06
C LEU A 180 -9.42 1.44 -1.59
N LEU A 181 -9.90 2.54 -1.03
CA LEU A 181 -9.54 3.89 -1.40
C LEU A 181 -8.98 4.61 -0.19
N SER A 182 -7.75 5.11 -0.32
CA SER A 182 -7.17 6.09 0.58
C SER A 182 -7.79 7.45 0.27
N HIS A 183 -8.64 7.97 1.16
CA HIS A 183 -9.14 9.33 1.06
C HIS A 183 -8.06 10.30 1.54
N ILE A 184 -7.53 11.07 0.61
CA ILE A 184 -6.50 12.06 0.89
C ILE A 184 -7.14 13.44 1.00
N GLN A 185 -6.75 14.17 2.03
CA GLN A 185 -7.14 15.54 2.27
C GLN A 185 -5.92 16.46 2.31
N LYS A 186 -5.96 17.53 1.53
CA LYS A 186 -4.97 18.61 1.53
C LYS A 186 -4.97 19.34 2.87
N THR A 187 -3.80 19.57 3.44
CA THR A 187 -3.60 20.24 4.73
C THR A 187 -2.87 21.59 4.59
N GLY A 188 -2.31 21.89 3.42
CA GLY A 188 -1.50 23.09 3.18
C GLY A 188 -1.25 23.34 1.70
N SER A 189 -0.24 24.14 1.36
CA SER A 189 0.08 24.54 -0.02
C SER A 189 1.22 23.75 -0.65
N GLY A 190 2.05 23.09 0.16
CA GLY A 190 3.17 22.25 -0.26
C GLY A 190 2.74 20.97 -0.97
N ALA A 191 3.69 20.37 -1.70
CA ALA A 191 3.46 19.14 -2.46
C ALA A 191 3.11 17.93 -1.57
N TRP A 192 3.57 17.96 -0.31
CA TRP A 192 3.38 16.90 0.69
C TRP A 192 2.41 17.30 1.80
N ASP A 193 1.74 18.44 1.65
CA ASP A 193 0.80 18.94 2.64
C ASP A 193 -0.56 18.26 2.45
N PHE A 194 -0.60 16.96 2.78
CA PHE A 194 -1.80 16.17 2.80
C PHE A 194 -1.75 15.11 3.89
N LYS A 195 -2.93 14.57 4.22
CA LYS A 195 -3.09 13.45 5.15
C LYS A 195 -4.06 12.43 4.58
N ASN A 196 -3.93 11.18 5.01
CA ASN A 196 -5.02 10.22 4.90
C ASN A 196 -6.10 10.60 5.93
N ALA A 197 -7.34 10.79 5.46
CA ALA A 197 -8.48 11.16 6.28
C ALA A 197 -9.37 9.95 6.60
N SER A 198 -9.48 8.99 5.68
CA SER A 198 -10.22 7.75 5.86
C SER A 198 -9.77 6.68 4.86
N ILE A 199 -10.13 5.43 5.17
CA ILE A 199 -10.21 4.37 4.17
C ILE A 199 -11.67 4.17 3.80
N ASP A 200 -11.92 4.18 2.50
CA ASP A 200 -13.23 4.06 1.88
C ASP A 200 -13.22 2.86 0.91
N ILE A 201 -14.39 2.44 0.41
CA ILE A 201 -14.48 1.30 -0.51
C ILE A 201 -15.26 1.71 -1.77
N ALA A 202 -14.65 1.59 -2.94
CA ALA A 202 -15.37 1.63 -4.21
C ALA A 202 -15.93 0.24 -4.54
N ILE A 203 -17.21 0.21 -4.91
CA ILE A 203 -17.88 -0.97 -5.45
C ILE A 203 -17.97 -0.79 -6.96
N CYS A 204 -17.41 -1.74 -7.69
CA CYS A 204 -17.35 -1.73 -9.15
C CYS A 204 -17.93 -3.03 -9.73
N SER A 205 -18.48 -2.93 -10.93
CA SER A 205 -18.84 -4.09 -11.73
C SER A 205 -17.57 -4.81 -12.17
N PRO A 206 -17.38 -6.10 -11.85
CA PRO A 206 -16.21 -6.85 -12.29
C PRO A 206 -16.28 -7.08 -13.80
N THR A 207 -17.47 -7.06 -14.42
CA THR A 207 -17.65 -7.31 -15.86
C THR A 207 -17.22 -6.11 -16.71
N THR A 208 -17.46 -4.90 -16.25
CA THR A 208 -17.19 -3.70 -17.05
C THR A 208 -16.07 -2.85 -16.45
N GLY A 209 -15.63 -3.15 -15.22
CA GLY A 209 -14.76 -2.28 -14.44
C GLY A 209 -15.43 -0.96 -14.05
N THR A 210 -16.74 -0.81 -14.30
CA THR A 210 -17.45 0.45 -14.09
C THR A 210 -17.70 0.68 -12.60
N PHE A 211 -17.40 1.89 -12.18
CA PHE A 211 -17.74 2.42 -10.87
C PHE A 211 -19.27 2.39 -10.63
N GLU A 212 -19.70 1.86 -9.48
CA GLU A 212 -21.11 1.84 -9.07
C GLU A 212 -21.39 2.78 -7.89
N LYS A 213 -20.63 2.67 -6.80
CA LYS A 213 -20.78 3.52 -5.61
C LYS A 213 -19.53 3.53 -4.73
N ILE A 214 -19.48 4.47 -3.78
CA ILE A 214 -18.48 4.50 -2.70
C ILE A 214 -19.16 4.30 -1.35
N ILE A 215 -18.57 3.45 -0.52
CA ILE A 215 -18.85 3.33 0.92
C ILE A 215 -17.79 4.16 1.65
N ALA A 216 -18.18 5.34 2.10
CA ALA A 216 -17.26 6.29 2.73
C ALA A 216 -17.02 5.98 4.20
N ASN A 217 -15.87 6.41 4.73
CA ASN A 217 -15.48 6.33 6.14
C ASN A 217 -15.52 4.91 6.70
N LYS A 218 -15.09 3.91 5.93
CA LYS A 218 -15.03 2.52 6.40
C LYS A 218 -14.09 2.38 7.59
N TYR A 219 -12.99 3.12 7.56
CA TYR A 219 -12.11 3.33 8.70
C TYR A 219 -11.72 4.80 8.77
N GLN A 220 -11.77 5.37 9.97
CA GLN A 220 -11.23 6.69 10.28
C GLN A 220 -10.26 6.54 11.43
N GLY A 221 -9.01 6.87 11.17
CA GLY A 221 -7.95 6.77 12.15
C GLY A 221 -6.60 7.03 11.53
N PRO A 222 -5.53 6.92 12.32
CA PRO A 222 -4.19 7.28 11.86
C PRO A 222 -3.55 6.28 10.89
N TRP A 223 -4.21 5.15 10.59
CA TRP A 223 -3.58 4.01 9.92
C TRP A 223 -4.09 3.80 8.49
N GLY A 224 -3.18 3.68 7.53
CA GLY A 224 -3.50 3.45 6.13
C GLY A 224 -3.75 1.97 5.80
N TYR A 225 -4.83 1.39 6.30
CA TYR A 225 -5.19 0.00 5.99
C TYR A 225 -5.53 -0.19 4.52
N GLY A 226 -5.06 -1.29 3.94
CA GLY A 226 -5.40 -1.70 2.57
C GLY A 226 -4.26 -1.59 1.56
N GLY A 227 -3.07 -1.16 1.99
CA GLY A 227 -1.89 -1.15 1.11
C GLY A 227 -1.46 -2.54 0.63
N ALA A 228 -1.89 -3.59 1.32
CA ALA A 228 -1.91 -4.95 0.79
C ALA A 228 -3.07 -5.73 1.42
N VAL A 229 -3.70 -6.61 0.65
CA VAL A 229 -4.79 -7.47 1.08
C VAL A 229 -4.39 -8.94 0.92
N CYS A 230 -4.70 -9.76 1.92
CA CYS A 230 -4.45 -11.20 1.88
C CYS A 230 -5.72 -11.97 2.27
N GLU A 231 -6.27 -12.72 1.33
CA GLU A 231 -7.38 -13.63 1.58
C GLU A 231 -6.84 -14.94 2.17
N ALA A 232 -7.08 -15.15 3.46
CA ALA A 232 -6.56 -16.30 4.18
C ALA A 232 -7.55 -17.48 4.20
N ALA A 233 -7.02 -18.67 4.43
CA ALA A 233 -7.79 -19.90 4.50
C ALA A 233 -8.69 -19.98 5.74
N ASP A 234 -8.37 -19.21 6.79
CA ASP A 234 -9.03 -19.20 8.10
C ASP A 234 -10.36 -18.43 8.15
N GLY A 235 -10.83 -17.94 7.01
CA GLY A 235 -12.11 -17.23 6.92
C GLY A 235 -12.00 -15.72 7.04
N TYR A 236 -10.80 -15.16 6.99
CA TYR A 236 -10.58 -13.71 7.01
C TYR A 236 -9.86 -13.20 5.76
N THR A 237 -10.11 -11.93 5.48
CA THR A 237 -9.28 -11.11 4.59
C THR A 237 -8.51 -10.11 5.43
N TYR A 238 -7.20 -10.23 5.44
CA TYR A 238 -6.29 -9.36 6.16
C TYR A 238 -5.98 -8.11 5.35
N LEU A 239 -6.02 -6.95 6.00
CA LEU A 239 -5.73 -5.65 5.42
C LEU A 239 -4.49 -5.09 6.12
N TYR A 240 -3.37 -5.05 5.40
CA TYR A 240 -2.13 -4.52 5.92
C TYR A 240 -2.02 -3.03 5.65
N GLY A 241 -1.41 -2.32 6.58
CA GLY A 241 -1.08 -0.91 6.47
C GLY A 241 0.27 -0.63 7.12
N VAL A 242 0.72 0.61 6.97
CA VAL A 242 1.96 1.08 7.59
C VAL A 242 1.71 2.32 8.44
N ILE A 243 2.49 2.44 9.50
CA ILE A 243 2.60 3.64 10.32
C ILE A 243 4.02 4.14 10.20
N HIS A 244 4.19 5.37 9.74
CA HIS A 244 5.47 6.04 9.71
C HIS A 244 5.70 6.81 11.02
N GLY A 245 6.74 6.42 11.75
CA GLY A 245 7.37 7.25 12.77
C GLY A 245 8.46 8.12 12.17
N ASN A 246 9.23 8.82 13.01
CA ASN A 246 10.28 9.73 12.55
C ASN A 246 11.38 9.02 11.72
N LEU A 247 11.76 7.80 12.13
CA LEU A 247 12.76 6.96 11.46
C LEU A 247 12.39 5.47 11.50
N THR A 248 11.12 5.17 11.77
CA THR A 248 10.60 3.81 11.89
C THR A 248 9.38 3.64 11.01
N THR A 249 9.19 2.45 10.47
CA THR A 249 7.94 2.08 9.80
C THR A 249 7.45 0.78 10.43
N ASN A 250 6.27 0.84 11.04
CA ASN A 250 5.64 -0.33 11.64
C ASN A 250 4.51 -0.81 10.72
N VAL A 251 4.37 -2.12 10.59
CA VAL A 251 3.23 -2.72 9.90
C VAL A 251 2.09 -2.88 10.91
N VAL A 252 0.89 -2.52 10.49
CA VAL A 252 -0.35 -2.82 11.21
C VAL A 252 -1.25 -3.68 10.35
N VAL A 253 -2.15 -4.41 11.00
CA VAL A 253 -3.07 -5.31 10.31
C VAL A 253 -4.47 -5.20 10.90
N ALA A 254 -5.45 -5.09 10.02
CA ALA A 254 -6.86 -5.30 10.34
C ALA A 254 -7.32 -6.58 9.63
N ARG A 255 -8.51 -7.07 9.96
CA ARG A 255 -9.16 -8.14 9.20
C ARG A 255 -10.64 -7.91 9.03
N ALA A 256 -11.15 -8.32 7.86
CA ALA A 256 -12.56 -8.36 7.50
C ALA A 256 -13.00 -9.82 7.28
N PRO A 257 -14.31 -10.13 7.26
CA PRO A 257 -14.79 -11.43 6.81
C PRO A 257 -14.24 -11.77 5.42
N LYS A 258 -14.02 -13.06 5.15
CA LYS A 258 -13.42 -13.54 3.89
C LYS A 258 -14.07 -12.93 2.64
N GLY A 259 -13.25 -12.21 1.87
CA GLY A 259 -13.61 -11.51 0.64
C GLY A 259 -14.45 -10.24 0.83
N ASP A 260 -15.16 -10.10 1.95
CA ASP A 260 -16.10 -8.99 2.15
C ASP A 260 -15.45 -7.82 2.88
N LEU A 261 -14.83 -6.91 2.13
CA LEU A 261 -14.28 -5.68 2.68
C LEU A 261 -15.36 -4.76 3.27
N THR A 262 -16.62 -4.92 2.88
CA THR A 262 -17.73 -4.12 3.44
C THR A 262 -18.15 -4.58 4.83
N GLY A 263 -17.86 -5.84 5.20
CA GLY A 263 -18.15 -6.44 6.49
C GLY A 263 -17.40 -5.79 7.66
N ASN A 264 -17.74 -6.13 8.90
CA ASN A 264 -17.13 -5.51 10.08
C ASN A 264 -15.63 -5.80 10.20
N TRP A 265 -14.82 -4.76 10.37
CA TRP A 265 -13.37 -4.91 10.54
C TRP A 265 -13.00 -5.07 12.02
N GLN A 266 -11.93 -5.83 12.26
CA GLN A 266 -11.28 -6.00 13.54
C GLN A 266 -9.83 -5.50 13.41
N TYR A 267 -9.33 -4.82 14.45
CA TYR A 267 -8.04 -4.12 14.46
C TYR A 267 -7.19 -4.63 15.63
#